data_AF-A0A329KKH5-F1
#
_entry.id   AF-A0A329KKH5-F1
#
_cell.length_a   1.000
_cell.length_b   1.000
_cell.length_c   1.000
_cell.angle_alpha   90.00
_cell.angle_beta   90.00
_cell.angle_gamma   90.00
#
_symmetry.space_group_name_H-M   'P 1'
#
loop_
_entity.id
_entity.type
_entity.pdbx_description
1 polymer ?
#
loop_
_entity_poly.entity_id
_entity_poly.type
_entity_poly.pdbx_seq_one_letter_code
_entity_poly.pdbx_strand_id
1 'polypeptide(L)'
;MKVDLVIIGATAAALGLAKTVQSNLKTLIVNKTEMVAYEFVNAFQQPEVYAQGALFHKEFRELEADVLLGTEVVGITRSPEGGYALELYNTAGFQTVEASQVVDTTTDSPEIQLQGKTLNALIIQQQGKPVPTVEWEGITLIPEPHNQAYSTAILKLACPRSETVAAARHRLVESWLSRPSALAEWKIAAIAFAFEHTPVQGEIKADDGRRFLISAAYAGPAESQNAGIQLGRSLLAC
;
A
#
# COMPACT_ATOMS: atom_id res chain seq x y z
N MET A 1 -16.53 10.99 -19.71
CA MET A 1 -16.50 12.11 -18.71
C MET A 1 -15.13 12.78 -18.78
N LYS A 2 -15.03 14.10 -18.57
CA LYS A 2 -13.74 14.82 -18.52
C LYS A 2 -13.53 15.46 -17.15
N VAL A 3 -12.34 15.28 -16.60
CA VAL A 3 -11.88 15.80 -15.29
C VAL A 3 -10.45 16.32 -15.42
N ASP A 4 -9.99 17.12 -14.47
CA ASP A 4 -8.63 17.65 -14.48
C ASP A 4 -7.64 16.64 -13.89
N LEU A 5 -8.06 15.96 -12.81
CA LEU A 5 -7.23 15.03 -12.06
C LEU A 5 -8.01 13.72 -11.79
N VAL A 6 -7.38 12.59 -12.10
CA VAL A 6 -7.79 11.29 -11.55
C VAL A 6 -6.79 10.85 -10.49
N ILE A 7 -7.30 10.48 -9.32
CA ILE A 7 -6.53 9.84 -8.26
C ILE A 7 -6.92 8.36 -8.19
N ILE A 8 -5.93 7.48 -8.35
CA ILE A 8 -6.12 6.02 -8.23
C ILE A 8 -5.79 5.61 -6.78
N GLY A 9 -6.76 4.97 -6.14
CA GLY A 9 -6.75 4.61 -4.72
C GLY A 9 -7.36 5.70 -3.83
N ALA A 10 -8.32 5.31 -3.00
CA ALA A 10 -8.87 6.19 -1.95
C ALA A 10 -8.04 6.08 -0.67
N THR A 11 -6.76 6.46 -0.75
CA THR A 11 -5.77 6.33 0.35
C THR A 11 -5.66 7.61 1.21
N ALA A 12 -4.92 7.57 2.32
CA ALA A 12 -4.60 8.75 3.12
C ALA A 12 -3.87 9.82 2.30
N ALA A 13 -2.95 9.41 1.40
CA ALA A 13 -2.31 10.32 0.45
C ALA A 13 -3.34 10.96 -0.50
N ALA A 14 -4.25 10.16 -1.04
CA ALA A 14 -5.32 10.64 -1.93
C ALA A 14 -6.22 11.66 -1.23
N LEU A 15 -6.54 11.44 0.05
CA LEU A 15 -7.35 12.36 0.83
C LEU A 15 -6.67 13.71 1.03
N GLY A 16 -5.38 13.71 1.40
CA GLY A 16 -4.59 14.93 1.54
C GLY A 16 -4.47 15.70 0.22
N LEU A 17 -4.24 14.97 -0.87
CA LEU A 17 -4.20 15.52 -2.24
C LEU A 17 -5.54 16.15 -2.63
N ALA A 18 -6.63 15.38 -2.55
CA ALA A 18 -7.97 15.82 -2.93
C ALA A 18 -8.42 17.06 -2.14
N LYS A 19 -8.27 17.05 -0.81
CA LYS A 19 -8.60 18.22 0.04
C LYS A 19 -7.87 19.49 -0.40
N THR A 20 -6.64 19.34 -0.89
CA THR A 20 -5.81 20.48 -1.30
C THR A 20 -6.25 21.05 -2.64
N VAL A 21 -6.72 20.22 -3.57
CA VAL A 21 -7.02 20.64 -4.95
C VAL A 21 -8.51 20.83 -5.24
N GLN A 22 -9.41 20.42 -4.34
CA GLN A 22 -10.84 20.32 -4.61
C GLN A 22 -11.51 21.62 -5.08
N SER A 23 -11.01 22.79 -4.66
CA SER A 23 -11.55 24.09 -5.08
C SER A 23 -10.99 24.60 -6.41
N ASN A 24 -10.04 23.88 -7.02
CA ASN A 24 -9.29 24.32 -8.19
C ASN A 24 -9.29 23.31 -9.34
N LEU A 25 -9.39 22.01 -9.04
CA LEU A 25 -9.36 20.93 -10.02
C LEU A 25 -10.60 20.06 -9.87
N LYS A 26 -11.30 19.81 -10.98
CA LYS A 26 -12.33 18.78 -11.04
C LYS A 26 -11.66 17.42 -10.87
N THR A 27 -11.88 16.79 -9.72
CA THR A 27 -11.14 15.60 -9.29
C THR A 27 -12.06 14.38 -9.24
N LEU A 28 -11.58 13.28 -9.80
CA LEU A 28 -12.17 11.95 -9.67
C LEU A 28 -11.23 11.06 -8.86
N ILE A 29 -11.75 10.42 -7.81
CA ILE A 29 -11.05 9.38 -7.07
C ILE A 29 -11.65 8.04 -7.47
N VAL A 30 -10.82 7.11 -7.92
CA VAL A 30 -11.22 5.75 -8.29
C VAL A 30 -10.56 4.76 -7.35
N ASN A 31 -11.35 3.89 -6.74
CA ASN A 31 -10.87 2.90 -5.80
C ASN A 31 -11.47 1.53 -6.08
N LYS A 32 -10.60 0.52 -6.20
CA LYS A 32 -11.00 -0.85 -6.51
C LYS A 32 -11.86 -1.49 -5.43
N THR A 33 -11.68 -1.08 -4.18
CA THR A 33 -12.42 -1.64 -3.04
C THR A 33 -13.57 -0.72 -2.62
N GLU A 34 -14.48 -1.25 -1.81
CA GLU A 34 -15.53 -0.47 -1.12
C GLU A 34 -15.02 0.24 0.14
N MET A 35 -13.72 0.12 0.43
CA MET A 35 -13.10 0.68 1.63
C MET A 35 -12.15 1.82 1.27
N VAL A 36 -12.23 2.91 2.04
CA VAL A 36 -11.27 4.02 1.97
C VAL A 36 -10.19 3.86 3.04
N ALA A 37 -9.01 4.41 2.76
CA ALA A 37 -7.80 4.30 3.59
C ALA A 37 -7.51 2.85 4.01
N TYR A 38 -7.77 1.87 3.13
CA TYR A 38 -7.63 0.46 3.46
C TYR A 38 -6.17 0.07 3.76
N GLU A 39 -5.21 0.82 3.22
CA GLU A 39 -3.80 0.72 3.58
C GLU A 39 -3.52 1.02 5.06
N PHE A 40 -4.42 1.73 5.76
CA PHE A 40 -4.37 1.85 7.22
C PHE A 40 -4.52 0.52 7.94
N VAL A 41 -5.36 -0.36 7.42
CA VAL A 41 -5.49 -1.72 7.94
C VAL A 41 -4.26 -2.55 7.62
N ASN A 42 -3.82 -2.53 6.37
CA ASN A 42 -2.85 -3.50 5.89
C ASN A 42 -1.38 -3.10 6.08
N ALA A 43 -1.06 -1.81 5.90
CA ALA A 43 0.30 -1.32 5.94
C ALA A 43 0.67 -0.74 7.30
N PHE A 44 -0.26 -0.03 7.95
CA PHE A 44 0.04 0.69 9.19
C PHE A 44 -0.18 -0.13 10.48
N GLN A 45 -0.96 -1.23 10.42
CA GLN A 45 -1.14 -2.23 11.49
C GLN A 45 -1.42 -1.63 12.90
N GLN A 46 -2.15 -0.51 12.97
CA GLN A 46 -2.43 0.15 14.26
C GLN A 46 -3.70 -0.42 14.93
N PRO A 47 -3.77 -0.53 16.28
CA PRO A 47 -4.97 -1.04 16.97
C PRO A 47 -6.24 -0.20 16.75
N GLU A 48 -6.08 1.09 16.45
CA GLU A 48 -7.15 2.06 16.28
C GLU A 48 -7.81 2.03 14.89
N VAL A 49 -7.32 1.17 14.00
CA VAL A 49 -7.70 1.05 12.59
C VAL A 49 -9.22 0.98 12.37
N TYR A 50 -9.94 0.21 13.19
CA TYR A 50 -11.38 0.04 13.01
C TYR A 50 -12.19 1.29 13.40
N ALA A 51 -11.69 2.11 14.32
CA ALA A 51 -12.34 3.37 14.70
C ALA A 51 -12.04 4.48 13.69
N GLN A 52 -10.82 4.52 13.15
CA GLN A 52 -10.41 5.56 12.19
C GLN A 52 -11.02 5.34 10.79
N GLY A 53 -11.37 4.11 10.40
CA GLY A 53 -12.02 3.85 9.10
C GLY A 53 -13.32 4.64 8.89
N ALA A 54 -14.14 4.80 9.93
CA ALA A 54 -15.36 5.61 9.87
C ALA A 54 -15.06 7.11 9.71
N LEU A 55 -13.98 7.60 10.31
CA LEU A 55 -13.52 8.98 10.15
C LEU A 55 -13.06 9.23 8.71
N PHE A 56 -12.23 8.35 8.15
CA PHE A 56 -11.83 8.45 6.74
C PHE A 56 -13.03 8.42 5.80
N HIS A 57 -14.00 7.53 6.03
CA HIS A 57 -15.21 7.49 5.21
C HIS A 57 -15.99 8.80 5.28
N LYS A 58 -16.11 9.42 6.46
CA LYS A 58 -16.72 10.75 6.59
C LYS A 58 -15.93 11.79 5.79
N GLU A 59 -14.62 11.83 5.95
CA GLU A 59 -13.76 12.80 5.26
C GLU A 59 -13.82 12.67 3.74
N PHE A 60 -13.83 11.45 3.20
CA PHE A 60 -13.99 11.22 1.75
C PHE A 60 -15.37 11.62 1.23
N ARG A 61 -16.43 11.41 2.02
CA ARG A 61 -17.79 11.83 1.65
C ARG A 61 -17.94 13.36 1.64
N GLU A 62 -17.17 14.05 2.47
CA GLU A 62 -17.18 15.52 2.57
C GLU A 62 -16.29 16.21 1.52
N LEU A 63 -15.56 15.45 0.69
CA LEU A 63 -14.78 16.00 -0.41
C LEU A 63 -15.67 16.62 -1.49
N GLU A 64 -15.21 17.73 -2.07
CA GLU A 64 -15.76 18.27 -3.32
C GLU A 64 -15.11 17.54 -4.53
N ALA A 65 -15.13 16.20 -4.49
CA ALA A 65 -14.60 15.33 -5.54
C ALA A 65 -15.57 14.18 -5.81
N ASP A 66 -15.61 13.72 -7.06
CA ASP A 66 -16.33 12.49 -7.40
C ASP A 66 -15.52 11.29 -6.87
N VAL A 67 -16.16 10.41 -6.08
CA VAL A 67 -15.49 9.22 -5.52
C VAL A 67 -16.21 7.97 -6.00
N LEU A 68 -15.52 7.14 -6.77
CA LEU A 68 -16.01 5.86 -7.28
C LEU A 68 -15.31 4.71 -6.56
N LEU A 69 -16.04 4.10 -5.62
CA LEU A 69 -15.64 2.87 -4.96
C LEU A 69 -16.04 1.65 -5.81
N GLY A 70 -15.46 0.48 -5.51
CA GLY A 70 -15.73 -0.75 -6.25
C GLY A 70 -15.43 -0.66 -7.75
N THR A 71 -14.52 0.25 -8.14
CA THR A 71 -14.23 0.58 -9.53
C THR A 71 -12.74 0.43 -9.79
N GLU A 72 -12.37 -0.38 -10.77
CA GLU A 72 -10.99 -0.68 -11.14
C GLU A 72 -10.56 0.11 -12.37
N VAL A 73 -9.35 0.68 -12.36
CA VAL A 73 -8.71 1.20 -13.57
C VAL A 73 -8.02 0.04 -14.27
N VAL A 74 -8.55 -0.37 -15.42
CA VAL A 74 -8.05 -1.52 -16.18
C VAL A 74 -7.08 -1.12 -17.29
N GLY A 75 -7.09 0.16 -17.69
CA GLY A 75 -6.22 0.69 -18.72
C GLY A 75 -6.01 2.19 -18.59
N ILE A 76 -4.80 2.65 -18.89
CA ILE A 76 -4.44 4.06 -18.98
C ILE A 76 -3.69 4.26 -20.29
N THR A 77 -4.22 5.11 -21.16
CA THR A 77 -3.61 5.44 -22.46
C THR A 77 -3.45 6.95 -22.60
N ARG A 78 -2.47 7.38 -23.39
CA ARG A 78 -2.34 8.81 -23.75
C ARG A 78 -3.46 9.19 -24.69
N SER A 79 -4.16 10.28 -24.38
CA SER A 79 -5.17 10.81 -25.30
C SER A 79 -4.49 11.56 -26.46
N PRO A 80 -4.99 11.42 -27.71
CA PRO A 80 -4.50 12.20 -28.85
C PRO A 80 -4.61 13.72 -28.65
N GLU A 81 -5.54 14.17 -27.82
CA GLU A 81 -5.78 15.59 -27.52
C GLU A 81 -4.92 16.11 -26.35
N GLY A 82 -4.05 15.27 -25.80
CA GLY A 82 -3.28 15.55 -24.59
C GLY A 82 -3.95 14.97 -23.33
N GLY A 83 -3.14 14.72 -22.29
CA GLY A 83 -3.59 14.03 -21.08
C GLY A 83 -3.75 12.51 -21.26
N TYR A 84 -4.79 11.96 -20.66
CA TYR A 84 -5.02 10.53 -20.50
C TYR A 84 -6.48 10.14 -20.76
N ALA A 85 -6.66 8.95 -21.33
CA ALA A 85 -7.91 8.22 -21.30
C ALA A 85 -7.75 6.99 -20.38
N LEU A 86 -8.61 6.91 -19.37
CA LEU A 86 -8.65 5.82 -18.40
C LEU A 86 -9.88 4.97 -18.66
N GLU A 87 -9.66 3.67 -18.79
CA GLU A 87 -10.72 2.67 -18.84
C GLU A 87 -11.02 2.20 -17.42
N LEU A 88 -12.27 2.40 -17.00
CA LEU A 88 -12.75 2.00 -15.69
C LEU A 88 -13.72 0.82 -15.85
N TYR A 89 -13.65 -0.12 -14.92
CA TYR A 89 -14.54 -1.27 -14.86
C TYR A 89 -15.18 -1.38 -13.47
N ASN A 90 -16.50 -1.54 -13.43
CA ASN A 90 -17.25 -1.81 -12.20
C ASN A 90 -18.47 -2.69 -12.50
N THR A 91 -19.38 -2.83 -11.53
CA THR A 91 -20.59 -3.66 -11.66
C THR A 91 -21.55 -3.20 -12.78
N ALA A 92 -21.46 -1.95 -13.22
CA ALA A 92 -22.24 -1.41 -14.33
C ALA A 92 -21.56 -1.63 -15.70
N GLY A 93 -20.32 -2.14 -15.73
CA GLY A 93 -19.56 -2.43 -16.95
C GLY A 93 -18.37 -1.49 -17.14
N PHE A 94 -17.99 -1.27 -18.40
CA PHE A 94 -16.86 -0.44 -18.79
C PHE A 94 -17.28 1.00 -19.06
N GLN A 95 -16.45 1.95 -18.66
CA GLN A 95 -16.59 3.37 -18.99
C GLN A 95 -15.22 4.02 -19.20
N THR A 96 -15.19 5.13 -19.93
CA THR A 96 -13.96 5.88 -20.19
C THR A 96 -14.01 7.28 -19.58
N VAL A 97 -12.93 7.66 -18.91
CA VAL A 97 -12.72 8.99 -18.34
C VAL A 97 -11.48 9.62 -18.94
N GLU A 98 -11.60 10.86 -19.36
CA GLU A 98 -10.47 11.69 -19.78
C GLU A 98 -9.96 12.55 -18.64
N ALA A 99 -8.65 12.60 -18.46
CA ALA A 99 -8.00 13.34 -17.41
C ALA A 99 -6.74 14.06 -17.91
N SER A 100 -6.51 15.29 -17.46
CA SER A 100 -5.25 15.99 -17.75
C SER A 100 -4.08 15.37 -16.98
N GLN A 101 -4.34 14.96 -15.73
CA GLN A 101 -3.33 14.38 -14.84
C GLN A 101 -3.85 13.12 -14.14
N VAL A 102 -2.92 12.21 -13.82
CA VAL A 102 -3.20 10.97 -13.08
C VAL A 102 -2.21 10.83 -11.93
N VAL A 103 -2.72 10.59 -10.72
CA VAL A 103 -1.90 10.26 -9.56
C VAL A 103 -2.32 8.90 -9.01
N ASP A 104 -1.40 7.96 -8.96
CA ASP A 104 -1.64 6.64 -8.36
C ASP A 104 -1.03 6.57 -6.97
N THR A 105 -1.86 6.24 -5.99
CA THR A 105 -1.49 6.18 -4.58
C THR A 105 -1.47 4.75 -4.02
N THR A 106 -1.77 3.76 -4.86
CA THR A 106 -1.93 2.34 -4.50
C THR A 106 -0.61 1.59 -4.47
N THR A 107 -0.61 0.35 -3.98
CA THR A 107 0.56 -0.55 -4.07
C THR A 107 0.45 -1.57 -5.20
N ASP A 108 -0.63 -1.51 -5.98
CA ASP A 108 -1.00 -2.55 -6.94
C ASP A 108 -0.43 -2.31 -8.34
N SER A 109 0.04 -1.09 -8.62
CA SER A 109 0.59 -0.78 -9.93
C SER A 109 1.92 -1.53 -10.19
N PRO A 110 2.05 -2.21 -11.35
CA PRO A 110 3.27 -2.91 -11.72
C PRO A 110 4.44 -1.96 -12.00
N GLU A 111 4.18 -0.66 -12.18
CA GLU A 111 5.18 0.38 -12.45
C GLU A 111 5.81 0.93 -11.16
N ILE A 112 5.33 0.51 -9.99
CA ILE A 112 5.84 1.00 -8.71
C ILE A 112 7.27 0.51 -8.48
N GLN A 113 8.13 1.44 -8.07
CA GLN A 113 9.46 1.11 -7.62
C GLN A 113 9.42 0.57 -6.19
N LEU A 114 9.91 -0.65 -6.01
CA LEU A 114 9.99 -1.31 -4.70
C LEU A 114 11.42 -1.24 -4.14
N GLN A 115 11.56 -0.82 -2.89
CA GLN A 115 12.80 -0.98 -2.12
C GLN A 115 13.03 -2.44 -1.74
N GLY A 116 11.96 -3.15 -1.39
CA GLY A 116 12.04 -4.51 -0.88
C GLY A 116 10.78 -5.32 -1.13
N LYS A 117 10.94 -6.64 -1.02
CA LYS A 117 9.87 -7.62 -1.10
C LYS A 117 10.18 -8.73 -0.11
N THR A 118 9.24 -9.06 0.77
CA THR A 118 9.44 -10.11 1.77
C THR A 118 8.29 -11.10 1.82
N LEU A 119 8.59 -12.37 2.06
CA LEU A 119 7.61 -13.35 2.51
C LEU A 119 7.69 -13.43 4.03
N ASN A 120 6.56 -13.20 4.69
CA ASN A 120 6.52 -13.15 6.14
C ASN A 120 5.98 -14.45 6.73
N ALA A 121 6.43 -14.77 7.95
CA ALA A 121 5.88 -15.85 8.75
C ALA A 121 5.78 -15.42 10.22
N LEU A 122 4.75 -15.92 10.89
CA LEU A 122 4.62 -15.79 12.34
C LEU A 122 5.36 -16.95 12.99
N ILE A 123 6.29 -16.65 13.89
CA ILE A 123 6.96 -17.64 14.72
C ILE A 123 6.57 -17.47 16.19
N ILE A 124 6.50 -18.59 16.91
CA ILE A 124 6.05 -18.64 18.31
C ILE A 124 7.03 -19.41 19.18
N GLN A 125 7.19 -18.94 20.42
CA GLN A 125 7.87 -19.62 21.52
C GLN A 125 6.90 -19.74 22.70
N GLN A 126 6.56 -20.98 23.06
CA GLN A 126 5.46 -21.29 23.98
C GLN A 126 5.74 -20.98 25.45
N GLN A 127 7.00 -20.79 25.84
CA GLN A 127 7.43 -20.50 27.21
C GLN A 127 7.70 -19.01 27.46
N GLY A 128 7.37 -18.15 26.49
CA GLY A 128 7.57 -16.70 26.61
C GLY A 128 9.04 -16.26 26.59
N LYS A 129 9.96 -17.06 26.01
CA LYS A 129 11.36 -16.64 25.86
C LYS A 129 11.45 -15.52 24.81
N PRO A 130 12.23 -14.46 25.05
CA PRO A 130 12.40 -13.38 24.08
C PRO A 130 13.06 -13.89 22.80
N VAL A 131 12.80 -13.19 21.70
CA VAL A 131 13.43 -13.47 20.40
C VAL A 131 14.94 -13.28 20.54
N PRO A 132 15.77 -14.27 20.17
CA PRO A 132 17.21 -14.12 20.24
C PRO A 132 17.72 -13.20 19.12
N THR A 133 18.75 -12.42 19.41
CA THR A 133 19.51 -11.71 18.37
C THR A 133 20.37 -12.72 17.62
N VAL A 134 20.07 -12.94 16.35
CA VAL A 134 20.80 -13.87 15.47
C VAL A 134 21.07 -13.20 14.13
N GLU A 135 22.24 -13.47 13.56
CA GLU A 135 22.50 -13.19 12.15
C GLU A 135 21.96 -14.35 11.32
N TRP A 136 21.04 -14.04 10.41
CA TRP A 136 20.44 -15.04 9.53
C TRP A 136 20.29 -14.42 8.14
N GLU A 137 21.15 -14.85 7.21
CA GLU A 137 21.23 -14.23 5.89
C GLU A 137 19.88 -14.18 5.18
N GLY A 138 19.50 -12.99 4.71
CA GLY A 138 18.23 -12.74 4.03
C GLY A 138 16.99 -12.88 4.91
N ILE A 139 17.13 -13.06 6.23
CA ILE A 139 16.02 -13.17 7.18
C ILE A 139 16.16 -12.15 8.30
N THR A 140 15.09 -11.39 8.52
CA THR A 140 14.98 -10.46 9.65
C THR A 140 13.91 -10.94 10.62
N LEU A 141 14.17 -10.85 11.92
CA LEU A 141 13.19 -11.13 12.97
C LEU A 141 12.71 -9.81 13.58
N ILE A 142 11.39 -9.60 13.59
CA ILE A 142 10.75 -8.46 14.24
C ILE A 142 10.02 -8.97 15.48
N PRO A 143 10.52 -8.70 16.70
CA PRO A 143 9.85 -9.11 17.93
C PRO A 143 8.54 -8.34 18.10
N GLU A 144 7.50 -9.04 18.52
CA GLU A 144 6.27 -8.38 18.96
C GLU A 144 6.34 -8.07 20.47
N PRO A 145 5.61 -7.03 20.95
CA PRO A 145 5.59 -6.69 22.37
C PRO A 145 5.17 -7.88 23.25
N HIS A 146 5.98 -8.18 24.28
CA HIS A 146 5.75 -9.29 25.18
C HIS A 146 4.66 -8.95 26.20
N ASN A 147 3.44 -9.44 25.98
CA ASN A 147 2.31 -9.23 26.89
C ASN A 147 1.58 -10.54 27.27
N GLN A 148 2.14 -11.70 26.90
CA GLN A 148 1.49 -13.00 27.02
C GLN A 148 2.43 -14.08 27.54
N ALA A 149 1.87 -15.23 27.94
CA ALA A 149 2.62 -16.40 28.39
C ALA A 149 3.49 -17.04 27.30
N TYR A 150 3.33 -16.61 26.04
CA TYR A 150 4.12 -16.99 24.89
C TYR A 150 4.72 -15.74 24.23
N SER A 151 5.77 -15.94 23.45
CA SER A 151 6.39 -14.88 22.66
C SER A 151 6.15 -15.14 21.18
N THR A 152 5.91 -14.09 20.42
CA THR A 152 5.78 -14.13 18.97
C THR A 152 6.75 -13.17 18.30
N ALA A 153 7.06 -13.46 17.03
CA ALA A 153 7.82 -12.57 16.18
C ALA A 153 7.41 -12.76 14.72
N ILE A 154 7.59 -11.71 13.94
CA ILE A 154 7.47 -11.77 12.48
C ILE A 154 8.85 -12.10 11.92
N LEU A 155 8.97 -13.24 11.25
CA LEU A 155 10.09 -13.59 10.41
C LEU A 155 9.84 -13.02 9.01
N LYS A 156 10.73 -12.16 8.52
CA LYS A 156 10.70 -11.62 7.15
C LYS A 156 11.81 -12.22 6.31
N LEU A 157 11.45 -13.00 5.28
CA LEU A 157 12.39 -13.52 4.29
C LEU A 157 12.48 -12.57 3.11
N ALA A 158 13.65 -11.99 2.85
CA ALA A 158 13.91 -11.20 1.66
C ALA A 158 13.75 -12.04 0.38
N CYS A 159 13.03 -11.50 -0.60
CA CYS A 159 12.66 -12.19 -1.84
C CYS A 159 12.99 -11.34 -3.08
N PRO A 160 13.56 -11.93 -4.14
CA PRO A 160 13.69 -11.25 -5.43
C PRO A 160 12.35 -10.82 -6.01
N ARG A 161 12.34 -9.74 -6.81
CA ARG A 161 11.12 -9.19 -7.43
C ARG A 161 10.36 -10.24 -8.26
N SER A 162 11.07 -11.07 -9.02
CA SER A 162 10.49 -12.12 -9.87
C SER A 162 10.06 -13.38 -9.13
N GLU A 163 10.39 -13.54 -7.85
CA GLU A 163 10.12 -14.78 -7.12
C GLU A 163 8.61 -14.96 -6.87
N THR A 164 8.10 -16.16 -7.07
CA THR A 164 6.69 -16.50 -6.80
C THR A 164 6.49 -16.84 -5.33
N VAL A 165 5.27 -16.68 -4.82
CA VAL A 165 4.95 -17.03 -3.41
C VAL A 165 5.26 -18.51 -3.13
N ALA A 166 4.98 -19.40 -4.08
CA ALA A 166 5.28 -20.82 -3.94
C ALA A 166 6.78 -21.10 -3.78
N ALA A 167 7.61 -20.48 -4.62
CA ALA A 167 9.07 -20.62 -4.54
C ALA A 167 9.62 -20.05 -3.22
N ALA A 168 9.18 -18.85 -2.83
CA ALA A 168 9.59 -18.22 -1.58
C ALA A 168 9.18 -19.05 -0.35
N ARG A 169 7.98 -19.67 -0.36
CA ARG A 169 7.53 -20.56 0.72
C ARG A 169 8.41 -21.80 0.85
N HIS A 170 8.80 -22.40 -0.27
CA HIS A 170 9.70 -23.53 -0.26
C HIS A 170 11.05 -23.15 0.36
N ARG A 171 11.65 -22.06 -0.11
CA ARG A 171 12.92 -21.52 0.40
C ARG A 171 12.85 -21.17 1.89
N LEU A 172 11.73 -20.60 2.34
CA LEU A 172 11.51 -20.31 3.76
C LEU A 172 11.55 -21.58 4.61
N VAL A 173 10.88 -22.66 4.17
CA VAL A 173 10.86 -23.93 4.89
C VAL A 173 12.27 -24.55 4.92
N GLU A 174 12.99 -24.54 3.81
CA GLU A 174 14.37 -25.01 3.74
C GLU A 174 15.28 -24.23 4.70
N SER A 175 15.24 -22.90 4.65
CA SER A 175 15.99 -22.05 5.58
C SER A 175 15.64 -22.38 7.03
N TRP A 176 14.35 -22.58 7.33
CA TRP A 176 13.87 -22.90 8.69
C TRP A 176 14.36 -24.25 9.22
N LEU A 177 14.52 -25.23 8.35
CA LEU A 177 15.12 -26.53 8.72
C LEU A 177 16.59 -26.35 9.12
N SER A 178 17.31 -25.42 8.49
CA SER A 178 18.68 -25.03 8.82
C SER A 178 18.78 -23.81 9.74
N ARG A 179 17.74 -23.50 10.53
CA ARG A 179 17.70 -22.29 11.36
C ARG A 179 18.82 -22.26 12.41
N PRO A 180 19.25 -21.06 12.86
CA PRO A 180 20.16 -20.90 13.99
C PRO A 180 19.72 -21.70 15.22
N SER A 181 20.68 -22.29 15.95
CA SER A 181 20.41 -23.11 17.13
C SER A 181 19.68 -22.35 18.25
N ALA A 182 19.88 -21.03 18.35
CA ALA A 182 19.16 -20.17 19.27
C ALA A 182 17.63 -20.16 19.02
N LEU A 183 17.19 -20.53 17.82
CA LEU A 183 15.79 -20.65 17.43
C LEU A 183 15.28 -22.10 17.50
N ALA A 184 16.01 -23.03 18.11
CA ALA A 184 15.64 -24.45 18.14
C ALA A 184 14.23 -24.70 18.72
N GLU A 185 13.87 -23.96 19.78
CA GLU A 185 12.57 -24.06 20.46
C GLU A 185 11.44 -23.25 19.81
N TRP A 186 11.78 -22.41 18.82
CA TRP A 186 10.78 -21.63 18.09
C TRP A 186 10.11 -22.49 17.02
N LYS A 187 8.86 -22.17 16.69
CA LYS A 187 8.07 -22.85 15.65
C LYS A 187 7.43 -21.84 14.72
N ILE A 188 7.34 -22.16 13.43
CA ILE A 188 6.47 -21.44 12.50
C ILE A 188 5.01 -21.77 12.85
N ALA A 189 4.24 -20.75 13.18
CA ALA A 189 2.80 -20.86 13.42
C ALA A 189 2.00 -20.65 12.13
N ALA A 190 2.43 -19.71 11.28
CA ALA A 190 1.78 -19.40 10.01
C ALA A 190 2.78 -18.81 9.01
N ILE A 191 2.52 -19.00 7.71
CA ILE A 191 3.25 -18.38 6.61
C ILE A 191 2.27 -17.54 5.80
N ALA A 192 2.64 -16.30 5.47
CA ALA A 192 1.80 -15.38 4.71
C ALA A 192 1.39 -15.95 3.34
N PHE A 193 0.22 -15.53 2.86
CA PHE A 193 -0.34 -15.91 1.55
C PHE A 193 0.10 -14.99 0.42
N ALA A 194 0.66 -13.83 0.75
CA ALA A 194 1.14 -12.85 -0.19
C ALA A 194 2.48 -12.28 0.30
N PHE A 195 3.17 -11.58 -0.60
CA PHE A 195 4.36 -10.82 -0.25
C PHE A 195 3.96 -9.51 0.43
N GLU A 196 4.79 -9.08 1.37
CA GLU A 196 4.86 -7.67 1.76
C GLU A 196 5.76 -6.95 0.75
N HIS A 197 5.29 -5.84 0.21
CA HIS A 197 6.07 -4.96 -0.65
C HIS A 197 6.41 -3.69 0.11
N THR A 198 7.66 -3.27 0.04
CA THR A 198 8.12 -1.99 0.59
C THR A 198 8.32 -1.03 -0.59
N PRO A 199 7.34 -0.18 -0.91
CA PRO A 199 7.48 0.81 -1.98
C PRO A 199 8.53 1.87 -1.64
N VAL A 200 9.11 2.50 -2.67
CA VAL A 200 9.96 3.68 -2.51
C VAL A 200 9.10 4.85 -2.01
N GLN A 201 9.55 5.51 -0.95
CA GLN A 201 8.91 6.71 -0.41
C GLN A 201 9.16 7.93 -1.31
N GLY A 202 8.14 8.78 -1.45
CA GLY A 202 8.21 10.04 -2.21
C GLY A 202 7.40 10.02 -3.51
N GLU A 203 7.31 11.19 -4.14
CA GLU A 203 6.71 11.33 -5.47
C GLU A 203 7.63 10.71 -6.53
N ILE A 204 7.08 9.83 -7.36
CA ILE A 204 7.74 9.31 -8.55
C ILE A 204 6.99 9.83 -9.77
N LYS A 205 7.66 10.62 -10.61
CA LYS A 205 7.11 11.06 -11.89
C LYS A 205 7.30 9.96 -12.92
N ALA A 206 6.21 9.41 -13.43
CA ALA A 206 6.26 8.50 -14.58
C ALA A 206 6.56 9.30 -15.85
N ASP A 207 5.91 10.46 -15.98
CA ASP A 207 6.07 11.44 -17.04
C ASP A 207 5.44 12.79 -16.61
N ASP A 208 5.25 13.72 -17.56
CA ASP A 208 4.75 15.08 -17.30
C ASP A 208 3.34 15.17 -16.68
N GLY A 209 2.52 14.12 -16.80
CA GLY A 209 1.14 14.14 -16.32
C GLY A 209 0.75 12.97 -15.41
N ARG A 210 1.60 11.95 -15.29
CA ARG A 210 1.35 10.77 -14.47
C ARG A 210 2.38 10.64 -13.35
N ARG A 211 1.89 10.51 -12.12
CA ARG A 211 2.71 10.46 -10.91
C ARG A 211 2.28 9.30 -10.01
N PHE A 212 3.22 8.82 -9.20
CA PHE A 212 2.97 7.88 -8.13
C PHE A 212 3.29 8.54 -6.79
N LEU A 213 2.39 8.38 -5.82
CA LEU A 213 2.58 8.82 -4.43
C LEU A 213 2.05 7.73 -3.49
N ILE A 214 2.85 6.69 -3.30
CA ILE A 214 2.38 5.45 -2.70
C ILE A 214 2.14 5.64 -1.21
N SER A 215 0.87 5.53 -0.80
CA SER A 215 0.49 5.84 0.59
C SER A 215 1.14 4.91 1.61
N ALA A 216 1.31 3.63 1.26
CA ALA A 216 1.97 2.63 2.11
C ALA A 216 3.49 2.80 2.25
N ALA A 217 4.10 3.78 1.57
CA ALA A 217 5.55 4.04 1.66
C ALA A 217 5.95 4.90 2.87
N TYR A 218 4.99 5.41 3.63
CA TYR A 218 5.19 6.30 4.78
C TYR A 218 5.13 5.52 6.10
N ALA A 219 5.45 6.15 7.24
CA ALA A 219 5.40 5.47 8.54
C ALA A 219 3.98 5.40 9.12
N GLY A 220 3.07 6.26 8.65
CA GLY A 220 1.69 6.31 9.14
C GLY A 220 0.80 7.19 8.25
N PRO A 221 -0.52 7.18 8.49
CA PRO A 221 -1.49 7.89 7.66
C PRO A 221 -1.31 9.41 7.71
N ALA A 222 -0.94 9.99 8.86
CA ALA A 222 -0.72 11.43 8.97
C ALA A 222 0.44 11.90 8.08
N GLU A 223 1.53 11.14 8.04
CA GLU A 223 2.67 11.43 7.17
C GLU A 223 2.30 11.26 5.69
N SER A 224 1.58 10.18 5.37
CA SER A 224 1.09 9.93 4.01
C SER A 224 0.13 11.02 3.52
N GLN A 225 -0.80 11.46 4.37
CA GLN A 225 -1.73 12.54 4.08
C GLN A 225 -1.00 13.87 3.86
N ASN A 226 -0.01 14.18 4.70
CA ASN A 226 0.84 15.36 4.53
C ASN A 226 1.58 15.33 3.19
N ALA A 227 2.09 14.17 2.76
CA ALA A 227 2.70 14.04 1.44
C ALA A 227 1.70 14.33 0.32
N GLY A 228 0.46 13.87 0.45
CA GLY A 228 -0.65 14.20 -0.46
C GLY A 228 -0.90 15.71 -0.55
N ILE A 229 -0.90 16.41 0.59
CA ILE A 229 -1.05 17.86 0.66
C ILE A 229 0.09 18.57 -0.08
N GLN A 230 1.34 18.14 0.11
CA GLN A 230 2.48 18.75 -0.58
C GLN A 230 2.40 18.56 -2.10
N LEU A 231 2.02 17.36 -2.55
CA LEU A 231 1.80 17.12 -3.97
C LEU A 231 0.68 18.01 -4.52
N GLY A 232 -0.45 18.11 -3.81
CA GLY A 232 -1.57 18.97 -4.22
C GLY A 232 -1.16 20.42 -4.41
N ARG A 233 -0.35 20.97 -3.48
CA ARG A 233 0.22 22.32 -3.62
C ARG A 233 1.10 22.45 -4.85
N SER A 234 1.91 21.45 -5.15
CA SER A 234 2.74 21.43 -6.36
C SER A 234 1.89 21.42 -7.63
N LEU A 235 0.73 20.75 -7.64
CA LEU A 235 -0.13 20.70 -8.83
C LEU A 235 -0.79 22.04 -9.12
N LEU A 236 -1.11 22.81 -8.07
CA LEU A 236 -1.73 24.14 -8.20
C LEU A 236 -0.74 25.26 -8.53
N ALA A 237 0.57 25.00 -8.36
CA ALA A 237 1.62 25.96 -8.66
C ALA A 237 2.09 25.92 -10.12
N CYS A 238 1.65 24.93 -10.90
CA CYS A 238 1.94 24.75 -12.32
C CYS A 238 0.81 25.33 -13.17
#